data_AF-A0A9N7N9C3-F1
#
_entry.id   AF-A0A9N7N9C3-F1
#
_cell.length_a   1.000
_cell.length_b   1.000
_cell.length_c   1.000
_cell.angle_alpha   90.00
_cell.angle_beta   90.00
_cell.angle_gamma   90.00
#
_symmetry.space_group_name_H-M   'P 1'
#
loop_
_entity.id
_entity.type
_entity.pdbx_description
1 polymer ?
#
loop_
_entity_poly.entity_id
_entity_poly.type
_entity_poly.pdbx_seq_one_letter_code
_entity_poly.pdbx_strand_id
1 'polypeptide(L)'
;MKALTRDLRENFEGLDDIYVWHALAGAWGGVRPGATRLESKIESCKLSSGLKGTMKDLAVVMLVEGSVGLVDPARAEDFYDSMYSYLYEVEITGVKADVINVLEYVSEDYGGRVELAKAYYKGLSKSLSKNFNGTGLISSMQHCNDFFFLGTEQISMGRVGDDFWFQDPNGDPMGVYWLQGVHMIHCAYNSLWMGQFIWPDWDMFQSDHKCAKFHAGSRANCGGPIYVSDSLGGHDFDLLRKLVFKTAQSRNAFTLLFPPVTASLRTPSLTAPQFSRYGI
;
A
#
# COMPACT_ATOMS: atom_id res chain seq x y z
N MET A 1 3.35 11.52 -15.38
CA MET A 1 2.39 11.71 -14.28
C MET A 1 1.53 12.95 -14.50
N LYS A 2 2.09 14.17 -14.59
CA LYS A 2 1.31 15.40 -14.80
C LYS A 2 0.27 15.38 -15.93
N ALA A 3 0.63 14.82 -17.10
CA ALA A 3 -0.33 14.68 -18.20
C ALA A 3 -1.48 13.71 -17.84
N LEU A 4 -1.17 12.59 -17.20
CA LEU A 4 -2.16 11.60 -16.78
C LEU A 4 -3.13 12.18 -15.74
N THR A 5 -2.63 12.88 -14.72
CA THR A 5 -3.48 13.44 -13.67
C THR A 5 -4.38 14.54 -14.21
N ARG A 6 -3.86 15.41 -15.09
CA ARG A 6 -4.67 16.38 -15.82
C ARG A 6 -5.77 15.69 -16.64
N ASP A 7 -5.41 14.71 -17.46
CA ASP A 7 -6.38 14.03 -18.32
C ASP A 7 -7.45 13.31 -17.47
N LEU A 8 -7.10 12.72 -16.32
CA LEU A 8 -8.07 12.14 -15.38
C LEU A 8 -9.05 13.18 -14.85
N ARG A 9 -8.58 14.36 -14.43
CA ARG A 9 -9.45 15.42 -13.91
C ARG A 9 -10.34 16.03 -14.99
N GLU A 10 -9.82 16.18 -16.21
CA GLU A 10 -10.58 16.69 -17.36
C GLU A 10 -11.69 15.73 -17.81
N ASN A 11 -11.44 14.42 -17.77
CA ASN A 11 -12.40 13.41 -18.22
C ASN A 11 -13.38 12.96 -17.13
N PHE A 12 -13.05 13.14 -15.85
CA PHE A 12 -13.85 12.67 -14.72
C PHE A 12 -14.12 13.79 -13.71
N GLU A 13 -15.12 14.63 -13.98
CA GLU A 13 -15.50 15.77 -13.11
C GLU A 13 -15.85 15.37 -11.66
N GLY A 14 -16.26 14.11 -11.45
CA GLY A 14 -16.55 13.56 -10.12
C GLY A 14 -15.39 12.84 -9.44
N LEU A 15 -14.18 12.89 -10.02
CA LEU A 15 -12.98 12.35 -9.37
C LEU A 15 -12.53 13.34 -8.31
N ASP A 16 -12.60 12.95 -7.04
CA ASP A 16 -12.17 13.78 -5.90
C ASP A 16 -10.67 13.60 -5.62
N ASP A 17 -10.19 12.36 -5.68
CA ASP A 17 -8.86 11.98 -5.21
C ASP A 17 -8.09 11.11 -6.20
N ILE A 18 -6.76 11.29 -6.24
CA ILE A 18 -5.85 10.44 -7.00
C ILE A 18 -4.74 9.99 -6.06
N TYR A 19 -4.65 8.69 -5.83
CA TYR A 19 -3.66 8.09 -4.93
C TYR A 19 -2.59 7.32 -5.73
N VAL A 20 -1.36 7.30 -5.22
CA VAL A 20 -0.27 6.50 -5.76
C VAL A 20 0.31 5.55 -4.73
N TRP A 21 0.73 4.37 -5.17
CA TRP A 21 1.40 3.39 -4.32
C TRP A 21 2.92 3.62 -4.28
N HIS A 22 3.54 3.40 -3.12
CA HIS A 22 4.98 3.19 -2.99
C HIS A 22 5.28 2.28 -1.78
N ALA A 23 6.45 1.66 -1.75
CA ALA A 23 6.93 0.98 -0.54
C ALA A 23 7.50 2.00 0.45
N LEU A 24 7.54 1.70 1.76
CA LEU A 24 8.06 2.61 2.78
C LEU A 24 9.52 3.03 2.48
N ALA A 25 10.36 2.11 1.99
CA ALA A 25 11.72 2.39 1.55
C ALA A 25 11.83 2.96 0.11
N GLY A 26 10.71 3.34 -0.51
CA GLY A 26 10.60 3.83 -1.89
C GLY A 26 10.02 2.79 -2.84
N ALA A 27 10.82 1.80 -3.22
CA ALA A 27 10.38 0.62 -3.96
C ALA A 27 10.58 -0.64 -3.10
N TRP A 28 10.11 -1.80 -3.57
CA TRP A 28 10.31 -3.08 -2.88
C TRP A 28 11.78 -3.32 -2.47
N GLY A 29 12.72 -3.07 -3.38
CA GLY A 29 14.16 -3.15 -3.11
C GLY A 29 14.80 -1.86 -2.56
N GLY A 30 13.99 -0.88 -2.15
CA GLY A 30 14.45 0.42 -1.68
C GLY A 30 14.96 1.37 -2.78
N VAL A 31 15.79 2.34 -2.39
CA VAL A 31 16.43 3.30 -3.29
C VAL A 31 17.81 2.80 -3.70
N ARG A 32 18.02 2.61 -5.01
CA ARG A 32 19.33 2.21 -5.55
C ARG A 32 20.40 3.29 -5.27
N PRO A 33 21.58 2.93 -4.71
CA PRO A 33 22.67 3.88 -4.50
C PRO A 33 23.06 4.61 -5.79
N GLY A 34 23.29 5.92 -5.69
CA GLY A 34 23.65 6.78 -6.82
C GLY A 34 22.51 7.07 -7.82
N ALA A 35 21.30 6.53 -7.62
CA ALA A 35 20.16 6.84 -8.47
C ALA A 35 19.53 8.21 -8.16
N THR A 36 19.79 8.74 -6.97
CA THR A 36 19.28 10.05 -6.51
C THR A 36 20.38 10.82 -5.79
N ARG A 37 20.08 12.07 -5.40
CA ARG A 37 20.94 12.90 -4.54
C ARG A 37 21.00 12.43 -3.08
N LEU A 38 20.13 11.51 -2.68
CA LEU A 38 20.06 10.99 -1.32
C LEU A 38 21.00 9.79 -1.21
N GLU A 39 21.78 9.77 -0.15
CA GLU A 39 22.64 8.63 0.16
C GLU A 39 21.77 7.46 0.63
N SER A 40 21.90 6.34 -0.09
CA SER A 40 21.32 5.06 0.31
C SER A 40 22.39 3.98 0.38
N LYS A 41 22.24 3.08 1.34
CA LYS A 41 23.11 1.92 1.57
C LYS A 41 22.32 0.65 1.32
N ILE A 42 22.93 -0.32 0.65
CA ILE A 42 22.34 -1.66 0.53
C ILE A 42 22.46 -2.36 1.88
N GLU A 43 21.32 -2.59 2.54
CA GLU A 43 21.22 -3.33 3.79
C GLU A 43 20.78 -4.75 3.52
N SER A 44 21.56 -5.70 4.03
CA SER A 44 21.19 -7.11 3.99
C SER A 44 19.97 -7.34 4.87
N CYS A 45 18.88 -7.82 4.28
CA CYS A 45 17.68 -8.17 5.01
C CYS A 45 17.91 -9.40 5.89
N LYS A 46 17.71 -9.26 7.20
CA LYS A 46 17.89 -10.32 8.18
C LYS A 46 16.57 -10.65 8.86
N LEU A 47 16.19 -11.93 8.80
CA LEU A 47 15.05 -12.44 9.52
C LEU A 47 15.38 -12.59 11.02
N SER A 48 14.57 -11.96 11.87
CA SER A 48 14.58 -12.21 13.31
C SER A 48 14.15 -13.65 13.62
N SER A 49 14.54 -14.18 14.78
CA SER A 49 14.21 -15.56 15.19
C SER A 49 12.70 -15.80 15.23
N GLY A 50 11.92 -14.80 15.65
CA GLY A 50 10.46 -14.85 15.63
C GLY A 50 9.90 -15.00 14.21
N LEU A 51 10.36 -14.18 13.28
CA LEU A 51 9.93 -14.25 11.87
C LEU A 51 10.40 -15.53 11.16
N LYS A 52 11.54 -16.11 11.54
CA LYS A 52 11.94 -17.44 11.03
C LYS A 52 10.96 -18.55 11.42
N GLY A 53 10.19 -18.36 12.48
CA GLY A 53 9.18 -19.30 12.95
C GLY A 53 7.81 -19.13 12.29
N THR A 54 7.60 -18.10 11.46
CA THR A 54 6.33 -17.89 10.75
C THR A 54 6.27 -18.66 9.44
N MET A 55 5.10 -18.65 8.78
CA MET A 55 4.96 -19.24 7.46
C MET A 55 5.94 -18.63 6.46
N LYS A 56 6.43 -19.46 5.53
CA LYS A 56 7.28 -18.98 4.44
C LYS A 56 6.44 -18.10 3.51
N ASP A 57 6.93 -16.90 3.27
CA ASP A 57 6.30 -15.91 2.41
C ASP A 57 7.24 -15.55 1.24
N LEU A 58 6.70 -15.43 0.02
CA LEU A 58 7.50 -15.18 -1.17
C LEU A 58 8.10 -13.76 -1.17
N ALA A 59 7.34 -12.75 -0.75
CA ALA A 59 7.84 -11.37 -0.70
C ALA A 59 8.99 -11.26 0.28
N VAL A 60 8.91 -11.93 1.43
CA VAL A 60 10.01 -12.03 2.40
C VAL A 60 11.24 -12.73 1.81
N VAL A 61 11.07 -13.84 1.09
CA VAL A 61 12.19 -14.53 0.43
C VAL A 61 12.88 -13.61 -0.56
N MET A 62 12.12 -12.90 -1.40
CA MET A 62 12.67 -11.96 -2.38
C MET A 62 13.40 -10.78 -1.72
N LEU A 63 12.90 -10.26 -0.59
CA LEU A 63 13.59 -9.21 0.17
C LEU A 63 14.92 -9.71 0.76
N VAL A 64 14.93 -10.93 1.31
CA VAL A 64 16.15 -11.55 1.86
C VAL A 64 17.20 -11.79 0.77
N GLU A 65 16.78 -12.25 -0.41
CA GLU A 65 17.69 -12.48 -1.54
C GLU A 65 18.18 -11.18 -2.17
N GLY A 66 17.31 -10.17 -2.26
CA GLY A 66 17.57 -8.92 -2.97
C GLY A 66 18.24 -7.82 -2.15
N SER A 67 18.15 -7.90 -0.81
CA SER A 67 18.49 -6.79 0.11
C SER A 67 17.66 -5.53 -0.18
N VAL A 68 17.83 -4.49 0.64
CA VAL A 68 17.08 -3.23 0.48
C VAL A 68 18.04 -2.03 0.48
N GLY A 69 17.90 -1.16 -0.51
CA GLY A 69 18.54 0.15 -0.52
C GLY A 69 17.88 1.11 0.47
N LEU A 70 18.40 1.17 1.70
CA LEU A 70 17.87 2.01 2.76
C LEU A 70 18.49 3.41 2.67
N VAL A 71 17.66 4.45 2.64
CA VAL A 71 18.13 5.84 2.78
C VAL A 71 18.57 6.08 4.22
N ASP A 72 19.64 6.84 4.42
CA ASP A 72 20.10 7.21 5.77
C ASP A 72 18.91 7.74 6.60
N PRO A 73 18.62 7.17 7.78
CA PRO A 73 17.50 7.61 8.63
C PRO A 73 17.55 9.10 8.99
N ALA A 74 18.73 9.71 9.07
CA ALA A 74 18.88 11.16 9.27
C ALA A 74 18.35 12.00 8.10
N ARG A 75 18.15 11.38 6.93
CA ARG A 75 17.65 11.99 5.69
C ARG A 75 16.24 11.52 5.33
N ALA A 76 15.56 10.79 6.20
CA ALA A 76 14.20 10.29 5.95
C ALA A 76 13.21 11.42 5.61
N GLU A 77 13.33 12.58 6.26
CA GLU A 77 12.50 13.76 5.94
C GLU A 77 12.71 14.24 4.51
N ASP A 78 13.97 14.44 4.10
CA ASP A 78 14.30 14.84 2.72
C ASP A 78 13.84 13.82 1.69
N PHE A 79 13.90 12.53 2.05
CA PHE A 79 13.44 11.43 1.22
C PHE A 79 11.95 11.52 0.91
N TYR A 80 11.11 11.56 1.94
CA TYR A 80 9.67 11.68 1.73
C TYR A 80 9.27 13.04 1.18
N ASP A 81 9.93 14.13 1.57
CA ASP A 81 9.59 15.46 1.06
C ASP A 81 9.91 15.60 -0.43
N SER A 82 11.04 15.04 -0.89
CA SER A 82 11.37 15.02 -2.32
C SER A 82 10.34 14.23 -3.13
N MET A 83 9.82 13.13 -2.59
CA MET A 83 8.80 12.32 -3.25
C MET A 83 7.44 13.02 -3.26
N TYR A 84 6.95 13.45 -2.10
CA TYR A 84 5.59 13.96 -1.96
C TYR A 84 5.43 15.37 -2.49
N SER A 85 6.47 16.22 -2.44
CA SER A 85 6.43 17.53 -3.10
C SER A 85 6.20 17.37 -4.61
N TYR A 86 6.90 16.42 -5.25
CA TYR A 86 6.68 16.13 -6.67
C TYR A 86 5.28 15.57 -6.94
N LEU A 87 4.79 14.64 -6.11
CA LEU A 87 3.44 14.09 -6.26
C LEU A 87 2.37 15.18 -6.12
N TYR A 88 2.50 16.06 -5.14
CA TYR A 88 1.64 17.22 -4.95
C TYR A 88 1.66 18.16 -6.16
N GLU A 89 2.84 18.48 -6.71
CA GLU A 89 3.00 19.33 -7.91
C GLU A 89 2.30 18.77 -9.16
N VAL A 90 2.09 17.45 -9.21
CA VAL A 90 1.38 16.77 -10.29
C VAL A 90 -0.06 16.38 -9.90
N GLU A 91 -0.63 17.00 -8.87
CA GLU A 91 -2.03 16.90 -8.46
C GLU A 91 -2.46 15.52 -7.94
N ILE A 92 -1.51 14.75 -7.39
CA ILE A 92 -1.81 13.60 -6.54
C ILE A 92 -2.27 14.11 -5.16
N THR A 93 -3.29 13.48 -4.59
CA THR A 93 -3.92 13.90 -3.34
C THR A 93 -3.63 12.96 -2.17
N GLY A 94 -3.06 11.78 -2.44
CA GLY A 94 -2.66 10.85 -1.38
C GLY A 94 -1.79 9.72 -1.87
N VAL A 95 -1.40 8.86 -0.93
CA VAL A 95 -0.51 7.73 -1.16
C VAL A 95 -0.97 6.47 -0.42
N LYS A 96 -0.62 5.32 -0.97
CA LYS A 96 -0.63 4.04 -0.26
C LYS A 96 0.81 3.64 0.02
N ALA A 97 1.21 3.68 1.29
CA ALA A 97 2.55 3.30 1.73
C ALA A 97 2.54 1.84 2.18
N ASP A 98 3.26 1.01 1.44
CA ASP A 98 3.27 -0.45 1.60
C ASP A 98 4.61 -0.95 2.15
N VAL A 99 4.69 -2.25 2.43
CA VAL A 99 5.92 -2.89 2.93
C VAL A 99 6.44 -2.19 4.20
N ILE A 100 5.53 -1.68 5.05
CA ILE A 100 5.92 -0.88 6.22
C ILE A 100 6.81 -1.68 7.18
N ASN A 101 6.53 -2.98 7.31
CA ASN A 101 7.34 -3.87 8.13
C ASN A 101 8.76 -4.13 7.56
N VAL A 102 9.15 -3.51 6.43
CA VAL A 102 10.52 -3.63 5.88
C VAL A 102 11.59 -3.26 6.91
N LEU A 103 11.28 -2.31 7.81
CA LEU A 103 12.20 -1.84 8.84
C LEU A 103 12.64 -2.95 9.80
N GLU A 104 11.81 -3.98 10.03
CA GLU A 104 12.19 -5.15 10.84
C GLU A 104 13.42 -5.86 10.24
N TYR A 105 13.53 -5.94 8.92
CA TYR A 105 14.60 -6.70 8.26
C TYR A 105 15.94 -5.96 8.17
N VAL A 106 15.95 -4.63 8.31
CA VAL A 106 17.11 -3.77 8.01
C VAL A 106 17.55 -2.90 9.19
N SER A 107 17.06 -3.16 10.39
CA SER A 107 17.22 -2.25 11.53
C SER A 107 18.43 -2.50 12.45
N GLU A 108 19.16 -3.59 12.25
CA GLU A 108 20.21 -4.05 13.19
C GLU A 108 21.28 -2.97 13.45
N ASP A 109 21.72 -2.27 12.40
CA ASP A 109 22.76 -1.24 12.47
C ASP A 109 22.20 0.15 12.85
N TYR A 110 20.89 0.26 13.13
CA TYR A 110 20.18 1.54 13.31
C TYR A 110 19.49 1.67 14.68
N GLY A 111 20.02 1.00 15.71
CA GLY A 111 19.42 1.00 17.05
C GLY A 111 18.19 0.09 17.17
N GLY A 112 18.00 -0.83 16.22
CA GLY A 112 16.87 -1.73 16.16
C GLY A 112 15.61 -1.08 15.58
N ARG A 113 14.57 -1.90 15.39
CA ARG A 113 13.37 -1.51 14.64
C ARG A 113 12.72 -0.23 15.15
N VAL A 114 12.66 -0.04 16.47
CA VAL A 114 11.97 1.10 17.09
C VAL A 114 12.65 2.43 16.77
N GLU A 115 13.98 2.51 16.86
CA GLU A 115 14.70 3.76 16.57
C GLU A 115 14.67 4.09 15.08
N LEU A 116 14.80 3.06 14.22
CA LEU A 116 14.63 3.24 12.79
C LEU A 116 13.21 3.70 12.41
N ALA A 117 12.19 3.11 13.02
CA ALA A 117 10.78 3.47 12.81
C ALA A 117 10.51 4.92 13.23
N LYS A 118 11.03 5.38 14.37
CA LYS A 118 10.90 6.81 14.77
C LYS A 118 11.42 7.76 13.70
N ALA A 119 12.59 7.47 13.12
CA ALA A 119 13.18 8.32 12.09
C ALA A 119 12.34 8.33 10.81
N TYR A 120 11.96 7.15 10.31
CA TYR A 120 11.17 7.01 9.08
C TYR A 120 9.76 7.57 9.23
N TYR A 121 9.04 7.24 10.31
CA TYR A 121 7.70 7.78 10.54
C TYR A 121 7.71 9.29 10.77
N LYS A 122 8.71 9.85 11.47
CA LYS A 122 8.84 11.31 11.60
C LYS A 122 8.99 11.99 10.24
N GLY A 123 9.85 11.47 9.37
CA GLY A 123 10.04 11.99 8.02
C GLY A 123 8.75 11.89 7.19
N LEU A 124 8.09 10.74 7.25
CA LEU A 124 6.84 10.46 6.57
C LEU A 124 5.73 11.42 7.01
N SER A 125 5.50 11.55 8.32
CA SER A 125 4.45 12.39 8.90
C SER A 125 4.65 13.87 8.59
N LYS A 126 5.90 14.37 8.68
CA LYS A 126 6.22 15.74 8.31
C LYS A 126 5.94 16.04 6.84
N SER A 127 6.38 15.16 5.94
CA SER A 127 6.14 15.31 4.51
C SER A 127 4.64 15.24 4.18
N LEU A 128 3.91 14.33 4.82
CA LEU A 128 2.45 14.21 4.66
C LEU A 128 1.72 15.46 5.13
N SER A 129 2.09 15.99 6.30
CA SER A 129 1.55 17.24 6.85
C SER A 129 1.75 18.42 5.90
N LYS A 130 2.95 18.52 5.31
CA LYS A 130 3.30 19.60 4.38
C LYS A 130 2.56 19.49 3.03
N ASN A 131 2.52 18.29 2.44
CA ASN A 131 2.14 18.11 1.03
C ASN A 131 0.69 17.64 0.85
N PHE A 132 0.10 16.94 1.82
CA PHE A 132 -1.26 16.39 1.73
C PHE A 132 -2.16 16.80 2.91
N ASN A 133 -1.85 17.96 3.51
CA ASN A 133 -2.60 18.55 4.63
C ASN A 133 -2.74 17.60 5.84
N GLY A 134 -1.76 16.69 6.03
CA GLY A 134 -1.77 15.68 7.10
C GLY A 134 -2.77 14.55 6.89
N THR A 135 -3.39 14.47 5.71
CA THR A 135 -4.34 13.42 5.35
C THR A 135 -3.81 12.65 4.13
N GLY A 136 -4.53 11.62 3.70
CA GLY A 136 -4.23 10.97 2.42
C GLY A 136 -3.11 9.94 2.47
N LEU A 137 -3.00 9.18 3.56
CA LEU A 137 -2.14 7.99 3.60
C LEU A 137 -2.94 6.76 4.00
N ILE A 138 -2.77 5.69 3.20
CA ILE A 138 -3.22 4.33 3.52
C ILE A 138 -1.99 3.47 3.78
N SER A 139 -1.88 2.87 4.96
CA SER A 139 -0.80 1.92 5.26
C SER A 139 -1.10 0.51 4.77
N SER A 140 -0.06 -0.23 4.41
CA SER A 140 -0.13 -1.65 4.10
C SER A 140 1.11 -2.38 4.62
N MET A 141 0.93 -3.65 5.00
CA MET A 141 1.94 -4.50 5.66
C MET A 141 2.51 -3.88 6.96
N GLN A 142 1.67 -3.25 7.76
CA GLN A 142 2.03 -2.49 8.97
C GLN A 142 1.73 -3.23 10.28
N HIS A 143 1.59 -4.56 10.24
CA HIS A 143 1.15 -5.42 11.35
C HIS A 143 2.23 -5.62 12.44
N CYS A 144 2.78 -4.52 12.96
CA CYS A 144 3.79 -4.50 14.01
C CYS A 144 3.43 -3.51 15.13
N ASN A 145 3.76 -3.84 16.38
CA ASN A 145 3.38 -3.03 17.54
C ASN A 145 3.90 -1.59 17.46
N ASP A 146 5.13 -1.39 17.00
CA ASP A 146 5.74 -0.07 16.82
C ASP A 146 4.99 0.78 15.79
N PHE A 147 4.37 0.21 14.76
CA PHE A 147 3.45 0.98 13.91
C PHE A 147 2.25 1.50 14.72
N PHE A 148 1.62 0.67 15.54
CA PHE A 148 0.44 1.08 16.33
C PHE A 148 0.75 2.12 17.42
N PHE A 149 2.00 2.19 17.88
CA PHE A 149 2.44 3.19 18.85
C PHE A 149 3.02 4.46 18.22
N LEU A 150 3.66 4.36 17.05
CA LEU A 150 4.40 5.47 16.44
C LEU A 150 3.78 5.95 15.12
N GLY A 151 3.39 5.03 14.23
CA GLY A 151 2.87 5.37 12.90
C GLY A 151 1.45 5.95 12.94
N THR A 152 0.64 5.53 13.90
CA THR A 152 -0.76 5.96 14.08
C THR A 152 -0.91 7.41 14.54
N GLU A 153 0.20 8.09 14.89
CA GLU A 153 0.20 9.54 15.09
C GLU A 153 -0.34 10.29 13.86
N GLN A 154 0.02 9.82 12.66
CA GLN A 154 -0.39 10.42 11.39
C GLN A 154 -1.27 9.49 10.55
N ILE A 155 -1.10 8.17 10.67
CA ILE A 155 -1.68 7.20 9.76
C ILE A 155 -2.94 6.59 10.37
N SER A 156 -4.09 7.01 9.87
CA SER A 156 -5.40 6.61 10.43
C SER A 156 -6.13 5.53 9.64
N MET A 157 -5.59 5.04 8.52
CA MET A 157 -6.19 4.00 7.70
C MET A 157 -5.12 3.00 7.26
N GLY A 158 -5.44 1.70 7.29
CA GLY A 158 -4.48 0.69 6.86
C GLY A 158 -5.08 -0.69 6.61
N ARG A 159 -4.43 -1.44 5.72
CA ARG A 159 -4.87 -2.78 5.33
C ARG A 159 -4.78 -3.73 6.52
N VAL A 160 -5.86 -4.44 6.82
CA VAL A 160 -5.92 -5.34 7.98
C VAL A 160 -5.77 -6.81 7.61
N GLY A 161 -5.89 -7.16 6.34
CA GLY A 161 -5.69 -8.53 5.83
C GLY A 161 -4.47 -8.67 4.93
N ASP A 162 -4.29 -9.89 4.45
CA ASP A 162 -3.43 -10.21 3.31
C ASP A 162 -4.07 -9.68 2.01
N ASP A 163 -3.39 -9.82 0.88
CA ASP A 163 -3.92 -9.40 -0.41
C ASP A 163 -5.16 -10.21 -0.84
N PHE A 164 -6.06 -9.55 -1.57
CA PHE A 164 -7.07 -10.24 -2.36
C PHE A 164 -6.40 -10.99 -3.53
N TRP A 165 -6.46 -12.32 -3.48
CA TRP A 165 -5.98 -13.19 -4.55
C TRP A 165 -7.13 -13.63 -5.45
N PHE A 166 -7.16 -13.18 -6.71
CA PHE A 166 -8.19 -13.58 -7.68
C PHE A 166 -8.03 -15.02 -8.19
N GLN A 167 -6.82 -15.59 -8.06
CA GLN A 167 -6.50 -16.98 -8.38
C GLN A 167 -5.48 -17.51 -7.38
N ASP A 168 -5.48 -18.83 -7.19
CA ASP A 168 -4.49 -19.48 -6.35
C ASP A 168 -3.10 -19.42 -6.99
N PRO A 169 -2.07 -18.94 -6.27
CA PRO A 169 -0.72 -18.82 -6.84
C PRO A 169 -0.07 -20.18 -7.12
N ASN A 170 -0.56 -21.27 -6.53
CA ASN A 170 -0.07 -22.64 -6.72
C ASN A 170 -0.96 -23.46 -7.67
N GLY A 171 -1.97 -22.85 -8.28
CA GLY A 171 -2.86 -23.49 -9.25
C GLY A 171 -3.92 -24.41 -8.65
N ASP A 172 -4.23 -24.31 -7.35
CA ASP A 172 -5.37 -25.04 -6.77
C ASP A 172 -6.70 -24.57 -7.42
N PRO A 173 -7.45 -25.46 -8.10
CA PRO A 173 -8.74 -25.11 -8.70
C PRO A 173 -9.76 -24.58 -7.70
N MET A 174 -9.66 -24.96 -6.43
CA MET A 174 -10.54 -24.51 -5.34
C MET A 174 -10.05 -23.25 -4.64
N GLY A 175 -8.81 -22.82 -4.86
CA GLY A 175 -8.25 -21.63 -4.21
C GLY A 175 -8.97 -20.35 -4.57
N VAL A 176 -9.58 -20.29 -5.76
CA VAL A 176 -10.49 -19.20 -6.16
C VAL A 176 -11.64 -18.97 -5.16
N TYR A 177 -12.02 -19.97 -4.35
CA TYR A 177 -13.05 -19.86 -3.33
C TYR A 177 -12.48 -19.79 -1.91
N TRP A 178 -11.59 -20.72 -1.52
CA TRP A 178 -11.17 -20.80 -0.11
C TRP A 178 -10.29 -19.61 0.30
N LEU A 179 -9.46 -19.07 -0.61
CA LEU A 179 -8.66 -17.86 -0.36
C LEU A 179 -9.54 -16.67 0.01
N GLN A 180 -10.73 -16.59 -0.57
CA GLN A 180 -11.69 -15.50 -0.30
C GLN A 180 -12.25 -15.60 1.11
N GLY A 181 -12.56 -16.81 1.56
CA GLY A 181 -13.00 -17.06 2.93
C GLY A 181 -11.91 -16.71 3.94
N VAL A 182 -10.68 -17.17 3.70
CA VAL A 182 -9.51 -16.90 4.56
C VAL A 182 -9.23 -15.39 4.62
N HIS A 183 -9.23 -14.70 3.49
CA HIS A 183 -9.06 -13.25 3.41
C HIS A 183 -10.08 -12.51 4.29
N MET A 184 -11.36 -12.88 4.19
CA MET A 184 -12.40 -12.23 5.00
C MET A 184 -12.28 -12.56 6.49
N ILE A 185 -11.88 -13.78 6.85
CA ILE A 185 -11.60 -14.13 8.24
C ILE A 185 -10.45 -13.29 8.78
N HIS A 186 -9.32 -13.18 8.05
CA HIS A 186 -8.19 -12.37 8.47
C HIS A 186 -8.58 -10.90 8.63
N CYS A 187 -9.26 -10.32 7.63
CA CYS A 187 -9.71 -8.93 7.72
C CYS A 187 -10.64 -8.70 8.92
N ALA A 188 -11.63 -9.58 9.13
CA ALA A 188 -12.59 -9.44 10.23
C ALA A 188 -11.92 -9.57 11.60
N TYR A 189 -11.09 -10.61 11.80
CA TYR A 189 -10.40 -10.84 13.07
C TYR A 189 -9.41 -9.72 13.39
N ASN A 190 -8.59 -9.32 12.40
CA ASN A 190 -7.61 -8.25 12.61
C ASN A 190 -8.30 -6.91 12.86
N SER A 191 -9.47 -6.66 12.25
CA SER A 191 -10.26 -5.45 12.51
C SER A 191 -10.72 -5.32 13.96
N LEU A 192 -10.95 -6.43 14.68
CA LEU A 192 -11.36 -6.36 16.09
C LEU A 192 -10.30 -5.67 16.96
N TRP A 193 -9.02 -5.89 16.65
CA TRP A 193 -7.91 -5.30 17.38
C TRP A 193 -7.37 -4.03 16.71
N MET A 194 -7.03 -4.07 15.42
CA MET A 194 -6.48 -2.93 14.68
C MET A 194 -7.48 -1.78 14.58
N GLY A 195 -8.78 -2.08 14.54
CA GLY A 195 -9.87 -1.10 14.51
C GLY A 195 -9.93 -0.18 15.74
N GLN A 196 -9.21 -0.52 16.81
CA GLN A 196 -9.07 0.36 17.98
C GLN A 196 -8.06 1.50 17.77
N PHE A 197 -7.25 1.42 16.71
CA PHE A 197 -6.18 2.37 16.42
C PHE A 197 -6.34 3.04 15.06
N ILE A 198 -6.80 2.30 14.05
CA ILE A 198 -6.90 2.75 12.67
C ILE A 198 -8.22 2.31 12.04
N TRP A 199 -8.63 2.99 10.98
CA TRP A 199 -9.72 2.57 10.10
C TRP A 199 -9.29 1.35 9.27
N PRO A 200 -9.95 0.19 9.44
CA PRO A 200 -9.61 -1.02 8.70
C PRO A 200 -9.87 -0.90 7.19
N ASP A 201 -8.85 -1.22 6.38
CA ASP A 201 -8.97 -1.45 4.94
C ASP A 201 -8.98 -2.96 4.65
N TRP A 202 -10.08 -3.44 4.05
CA TRP A 202 -10.33 -4.87 3.73
C TRP A 202 -9.88 -5.26 2.32
N ASP A 203 -9.07 -4.39 1.71
CA ASP A 203 -8.48 -4.50 0.40
C ASP A 203 -9.48 -4.39 -0.76
N MET A 204 -8.92 -4.16 -1.94
CA MET A 204 -9.63 -4.22 -3.21
C MET A 204 -10.28 -5.59 -3.45
N PHE A 205 -11.16 -5.64 -4.45
CA PHE A 205 -11.67 -6.88 -5.01
C PHE A 205 -11.97 -6.68 -6.50
N GLN A 206 -12.14 -7.79 -7.21
CA GLN A 206 -12.60 -7.77 -8.59
C GLN A 206 -14.12 -8.02 -8.66
N SER A 207 -14.86 -7.13 -9.31
CA SER A 207 -16.32 -7.15 -9.43
C SER A 207 -16.84 -8.22 -10.39
N ASP A 208 -16.01 -8.72 -11.30
CA ASP A 208 -16.26 -9.88 -12.16
C ASP A 208 -15.76 -11.21 -11.57
N HIS A 209 -15.15 -11.19 -10.39
CA HIS A 209 -14.67 -12.39 -9.73
C HIS A 209 -15.82 -13.35 -9.36
N LYS A 210 -15.54 -14.66 -9.33
CA LYS A 210 -16.54 -15.70 -8.95
C LYS A 210 -17.18 -15.44 -7.58
N CYS A 211 -16.43 -14.83 -6.66
CA CYS A 211 -16.88 -14.45 -5.32
C CYS A 211 -17.22 -12.96 -5.19
N ALA A 212 -17.36 -12.19 -6.27
CA ALA A 212 -17.51 -10.73 -6.22
C ALA A 212 -18.66 -10.27 -5.32
N LYS A 213 -19.83 -10.92 -5.39
CA LYS A 213 -20.98 -10.59 -4.53
C LYS A 213 -20.69 -10.77 -3.04
N PHE A 214 -19.88 -11.79 -2.70
CA PHE A 214 -19.43 -12.02 -1.32
C PHE A 214 -18.49 -10.91 -0.86
N HIS A 215 -17.50 -10.53 -1.68
CA HIS A 215 -16.59 -9.42 -1.34
C HIS A 215 -17.32 -8.08 -1.23
N ALA A 216 -18.21 -7.78 -2.19
CA ALA A 216 -19.03 -6.57 -2.22
C ALA A 216 -19.88 -6.47 -0.94
N GLY A 217 -20.59 -7.54 -0.56
CA GLY A 217 -21.38 -7.57 0.68
C GLY A 217 -20.53 -7.41 1.93
N SER A 218 -19.39 -8.09 2.01
CA SER A 218 -18.46 -7.98 3.14
C SER A 218 -17.91 -6.55 3.30
N ARG A 219 -17.54 -5.90 2.19
CA ARG A 219 -17.01 -4.52 2.20
C ARG A 219 -18.07 -3.46 2.47
N ALA A 220 -19.30 -3.69 2.02
CA ALA A 220 -20.44 -2.87 2.43
C ALA A 220 -20.70 -2.92 3.95
N ASN A 221 -20.39 -4.06 4.59
CA ASN A 221 -20.61 -4.26 6.03
C ASN A 221 -19.42 -3.86 6.91
N CYS A 222 -18.18 -3.90 6.41
CA CYS A 222 -17.01 -3.67 7.25
C CYS A 222 -16.83 -2.22 7.68
N GLY A 223 -17.53 -1.28 7.04
CA GLY A 223 -17.39 0.15 7.26
C GLY A 223 -16.08 0.73 6.71
N GLY A 224 -15.24 -0.09 6.10
CA GLY A 224 -13.99 0.28 5.43
C GLY A 224 -14.19 0.92 4.05
N PRO A 225 -13.10 1.37 3.43
CA PRO A 225 -13.13 1.82 2.05
C PRO A 225 -13.43 0.66 1.08
N ILE A 226 -13.98 1.00 -0.09
CA ILE A 226 -14.28 0.03 -1.15
C ILE A 226 -13.47 0.39 -2.39
N TYR A 227 -12.58 -0.51 -2.78
CA TYR A 227 -11.77 -0.38 -4.00
C TYR A 227 -12.05 -1.53 -4.95
N VAL A 228 -11.90 -1.26 -6.25
CA VAL A 228 -12.11 -2.23 -7.31
C VAL A 228 -10.86 -2.29 -8.18
N SER A 229 -10.42 -3.50 -8.54
CA SER A 229 -9.20 -3.75 -9.33
C SER A 229 -9.47 -4.57 -10.59
N ASP A 230 -10.63 -4.37 -11.19
CA ASP A 230 -11.03 -5.04 -12.42
C ASP A 230 -10.10 -4.69 -13.57
N SER A 231 -9.98 -5.62 -14.50
CA SER A 231 -9.38 -5.32 -15.80
C SER A 231 -10.28 -4.34 -16.58
N LEU A 232 -9.68 -3.57 -17.49
CA LEU A 232 -10.42 -2.65 -18.34
C LEU A 232 -11.54 -3.39 -19.10
N GLY A 233 -12.79 -2.94 -18.92
CA GLY A 233 -13.98 -3.57 -19.51
C GLY A 233 -14.57 -4.74 -18.71
N GLY A 234 -13.94 -5.16 -17.62
CA GLY A 234 -14.40 -6.24 -16.73
C GLY A 234 -15.34 -5.80 -15.60
N HIS A 235 -15.80 -4.55 -15.60
CA HIS A 235 -16.62 -4.04 -14.50
C HIS A 235 -18.05 -4.61 -14.51
N ASP A 236 -18.47 -5.28 -13.43
CA ASP A 236 -19.87 -5.55 -13.14
C ASP A 236 -20.53 -4.31 -12.54
N PHE A 237 -20.98 -3.40 -13.41
CA PHE A 237 -21.63 -2.17 -12.97
C PHE A 237 -22.96 -2.41 -12.23
N ASP A 238 -23.64 -3.55 -12.44
CA ASP A 238 -24.86 -3.88 -11.70
C ASP A 238 -24.55 -4.21 -10.24
N LEU A 239 -23.43 -4.88 -9.98
CA LEU A 239 -22.93 -5.09 -8.63
C LEU A 239 -22.44 -3.78 -8.00
N LEU A 240 -21.59 -3.02 -8.70
CA LEU A 240 -20.99 -1.79 -8.16
C LEU A 240 -22.04 -0.74 -7.80
N ARG A 241 -23.10 -0.60 -8.61
CA ARG A 241 -24.22 0.31 -8.30
C ARG A 241 -24.90 0.02 -6.96
N LYS A 242 -24.83 -1.21 -6.44
CA LYS A 242 -25.41 -1.58 -5.15
C LYS A 242 -24.57 -1.12 -3.95
N LEU A 243 -23.30 -0.80 -4.18
CA LEU A 243 -22.37 -0.31 -3.16
C LEU A 243 -22.43 1.21 -3.00
N VAL A 244 -23.09 1.91 -3.92
CA VAL A 244 -23.23 3.36 -3.90
C VAL A 244 -24.55 3.76 -3.27
N PHE A 245 -24.48 4.52 -2.18
CA PHE A 245 -25.65 5.21 -1.66
C PHE A 245 -25.79 6.56 -2.36
N LYS A 246 -26.84 6.72 -3.18
CA LYS A 246 -27.13 7.98 -3.86
C LYS A 246 -27.95 8.89 -2.94
N THR A 247 -27.38 10.00 -2.49
CA THR A 247 -28.15 11.10 -1.87
C THR A 247 -28.13 12.34 -2.75
N ALA A 248 -29.05 13.28 -2.47
CA ALA A 248 -29.10 14.56 -3.17
C ALA A 248 -27.82 15.44 -2.98
N GLN A 249 -26.91 15.04 -2.08
CA GLN A 249 -25.68 15.75 -1.71
C GLN A 249 -24.42 14.89 -1.81
N SER A 250 -24.52 13.59 -2.10
CA SER A 250 -23.35 12.69 -2.18
C SER A 250 -22.57 12.93 -3.47
N ARG A 251 -21.36 13.45 -3.34
CA ARG A 251 -20.30 13.25 -4.35
C ARG A 251 -19.83 11.79 -4.21
N ASN A 252 -19.79 11.07 -5.32
CA ASN A 252 -19.47 9.64 -5.32
C ASN A 252 -17.96 9.46 -5.01
N ALA A 253 -17.59 9.28 -3.76
CA ALA A 253 -16.20 9.02 -3.40
C ALA A 253 -15.86 7.54 -3.68
N PHE A 254 -15.24 7.29 -4.84
CA PHE A 254 -14.49 6.07 -5.09
C PHE A 254 -13.01 6.41 -5.14
N THR A 255 -12.21 5.81 -4.27
CA THR A 255 -10.76 5.90 -4.36
C THR A 255 -10.27 4.84 -5.33
N LEU A 256 -9.78 5.26 -6.51
CA LEU A 256 -9.06 4.38 -7.43
C LEU A 256 -7.58 4.37 -7.04
N LEU A 257 -7.08 3.22 -6.60
CA LEU A 257 -5.65 2.99 -6.35
C LEU A 257 -5.00 2.49 -7.64
N PHE A 258 -4.13 3.30 -8.24
CA PHE A 258 -3.39 2.88 -9.43
C PHE A 258 -2.16 2.05 -9.04
N PRO A 259 -1.97 0.82 -9.58
CA PRO A 259 -0.69 0.13 -9.46
C PRO A 259 0.40 0.93 -10.19
N PRO A 260 1.67 0.85 -9.74
CA PRO A 260 2.77 1.67 -10.26
C PRO A 260 3.08 1.47 -11.77
N VAL A 261 2.44 0.52 -12.45
CA VAL A 261 2.66 0.29 -13.89
C VAL A 261 2.32 1.53 -14.73
N THR A 262 1.33 2.34 -14.34
CA THR A 262 0.96 3.58 -15.05
C THR A 262 1.79 4.81 -14.62
N ALA A 263 2.37 4.78 -13.42
CA ALA A 263 3.34 5.78 -12.97
C ALA A 263 4.76 5.54 -13.53
N SER A 264 5.04 4.31 -13.97
CA SER A 264 6.32 3.84 -14.52
C SER A 264 6.62 4.31 -15.94
N LEU A 265 5.68 4.99 -16.63
CA LEU A 265 5.85 5.41 -18.03
C LEU A 265 7.04 6.36 -18.30
N ARG A 266 7.82 6.79 -17.29
CA ARG A 266 9.13 7.44 -17.47
C ARG A 266 10.22 7.15 -16.42
N THR A 267 10.24 6.00 -15.73
CA THR A 267 11.43 5.61 -14.94
C THR A 267 11.74 4.10 -14.98
N PRO A 268 12.25 3.58 -16.11
CA PRO A 268 12.88 2.26 -16.18
C PRO A 268 14.14 2.12 -15.31
N SER A 269 14.57 3.20 -14.64
CA SER A 269 15.84 3.28 -13.91
C SER A 269 15.74 3.07 -12.40
N LEU A 270 14.55 2.81 -11.85
CA LEU A 270 14.33 2.74 -10.38
C LEU A 270 13.85 1.40 -9.84
N THR A 271 13.52 0.42 -10.69
CA THR A 271 13.14 -0.93 -10.25
C THR A 271 14.28 -1.92 -10.49
N ALA A 272 14.59 -2.72 -9.47
CA ALA A 272 15.40 -3.91 -9.66
C ALA A 272 14.61 -4.90 -10.55
N PRO A 273 15.20 -5.47 -11.60
CA PRO A 273 14.49 -6.25 -12.64
C PRO A 273 13.80 -7.55 -12.17
N GLN A 274 13.88 -7.89 -10.88
CA GLN A 274 13.37 -9.16 -10.35
C GLN A 274 11.90 -9.12 -9.91
N PHE A 275 11.35 -7.95 -9.53
CA PHE A 275 9.97 -7.88 -8.99
C PHE A 275 8.89 -7.98 -10.08
N SER A 276 9.15 -7.53 -11.31
CA SER A 276 8.13 -7.51 -12.38
C SER A 276 7.72 -8.87 -12.91
N ARG A 277 8.47 -9.95 -12.62
CA ARG A 277 8.15 -11.31 -13.10
C ARG A 277 7.09 -12.03 -12.26
N TYR A 278 6.81 -11.56 -11.05
CA TYR A 278 6.04 -12.31 -10.06
C TYR A 278 4.71 -11.65 -9.68
N GLY A 279 4.33 -10.52 -10.31
CA GLY A 279 3.08 -9.84 -10.01
C GLY A 279 3.02 -9.23 -8.62
N ILE A 280 4.18 -8.83 -8.07
CA ILE A 280 4.37 -8.14 -6.78
C ILE A 280 4.80 -6.68 -7.04
#